data_AF-A0A7X0C236-F1
#
_entry.id   AF-A0A7X0C236-F1
#
_cell.length_a   1.000
_cell.length_b   1.000
_cell.length_c   1.000
_cell.angle_alpha   90.00
_cell.angle_beta   90.00
_cell.angle_gamma   90.00
#
_symmetry.space_group_name_H-M   'P 1'
#
loop_
_entity.id
_entity.type
_entity.pdbx_description
1 polymer ?
#
loop_
_entity_poly.entity_id
_entity_poly.type
_entity_poly.pdbx_seq_one_letter_code
_entity_poly.pdbx_strand_id
1 'polypeptide(L)' 'MRNAIRFLGILMILEGVSGTIDQIAVQPFMGIVLNAFNRFVVNRVALFEGYEVFANLALAILGVAVVIAAGRAEGSRAG' A
#
# COMPACT_ATOMS: atom_id res chain seq x y z
N MET A 1 17.73 0.90 8.31
CA MET A 1 17.02 0.54 7.06
C MET A 1 15.90 -0.48 7.27
N ARG A 2 16.09 -1.58 8.01
CA ARG A 2 15.04 -2.59 8.24
C ARG A 2 13.71 -2.04 8.79
N ASN A 3 13.76 -1.21 9.84
CA ASN A 3 12.56 -0.58 10.40
C ASN A 3 11.85 0.33 9.39
N ALA A 4 12.61 1.00 8.52
CA ALA A 4 12.06 1.81 7.45
C ALA A 4 11.36 0.97 6.38
N ILE A 5 11.92 -0.19 5.99
CA ILE A 5 11.28 -1.12 5.04
C ILE A 5 10.00 -1.72 5.64
N ARG A 6 10.04 -2.10 6.92
CA ARG A 6 8.83 -2.59 7.62
C ARG A 6 7.75 -1.50 7.69
N PHE A 7 8.15 -0.27 8.02
CA PHE A 7 7.24 0.87 8.06
C PHE A 7 6.64 1.17 6.68
N LEU A 8 7.45 1.14 5.62
CA LEU A 8 6.99 1.27 4.24
C LEU A 8 5.95 0.20 3.90
N GLY A 9 6.21 -1.07 4.23
CA GLY A 9 5.25 -2.15 4.01
C GLY A 9 3.92 -1.92 4.73
N ILE A 10 3.96 -1.41 5.96
CA ILE A 10 2.75 -1.02 6.71
C ILE A 10 2.02 0.13 6.01
N LEU A 11 2.74 1.16 5.58
CA LEU A 11 2.13 2.29 4.85
C LEU A 11 1.47 1.82 3.56
N MET A 12 2.10 0.94 2.79
CA MET A 12 1.51 0.37 1.56
C MET A 12 0.21 -0.38 1.85
N ILE A 13 0.15 -1.14 2.96
CA ILE A 13 -1.09 -1.80 3.40
C ILE A 13 -2.18 -0.77 3.69
N LEU A 14 -1.85 0.25 4.48
CA LEU A 14 -2.80 1.27 4.88
C LEU A 14 -3.32 2.06 3.67
N GLU A 15 -2.44 2.46 2.76
CA GLU A 15 -2.80 3.17 1.53
C GLU A 15 -3.64 2.29 0.60
N GLY A 16 -3.27 1.02 0.39
CA GLY A 16 -4.05 0.12 -0.47
C GLY A 16 -5.44 -0.19 0.09
N VAL A 17 -5.56 -0.42 1.40
CA VAL A 17 -6.88 -0.62 2.03
C VAL A 17 -7.70 0.67 1.97
N SER A 18 -7.09 1.81 2.29
CA SER A 18 -7.75 3.12 2.24
C SER A 18 -8.23 3.46 0.84
N GLY A 19 -7.37 3.31 -0.18
CA GLY A 19 -7.73 3.59 -1.56
C GLY A 19 -8.80 2.63 -2.09
N THR A 20 -8.84 1.38 -1.62
CA THR A 20 -9.94 0.46 -1.92
C THR A 20 -11.26 0.96 -1.33
N ILE A 21 -11.25 1.41 -0.07
CA ILE A 21 -12.43 1.98 0.58
C ILE A 21 -12.89 3.25 -0.14
N ASP A 22 -11.96 4.12 -0.53
CA ASP A 22 -12.27 5.36 -1.23
C ASP A 22 -13.01 5.12 -2.56
N GLN A 23 -12.60 4.12 -3.32
CA GLN A 23 -13.26 3.75 -4.59
C GLN A 23 -14.67 3.18 -4.40
N ILE A 24 -14.99 2.63 -3.23
CA ILE A 24 -16.29 1.96 -2.97
C ILE A 24 -17.25 2.87 -2.19
N ALA A 25 -16.74 3.62 -1.22
CA ALA A 25 -17.55 4.29 -0.20
C ALA A 25 -17.19 5.76 0.03
N VAL A 26 -16.22 6.31 -0.72
CA VAL A 26 -15.68 7.69 -0.59
C VAL A 26 -15.12 7.97 0.82
N GLN A 27 -13.79 8.14 0.93
CA GLN A 27 -13.13 8.30 2.24
C GLN A 27 -12.84 9.78 2.57
N PRO A 28 -13.48 10.40 3.58
CA PRO A 28 -13.28 11.83 3.89
C PRO A 28 -12.09 12.12 4.85
N PHE A 29 -11.56 11.14 5.59
CA PHE A 29 -10.53 11.36 6.62
C PHE A 29 -9.13 10.89 6.20
N MET A 30 -8.10 11.68 6.51
CA MET A 30 -6.68 11.41 6.19
C MET A 30 -6.38 11.15 4.70
N GLY A 31 -7.27 11.55 3.80
CA GLY A 31 -7.16 11.26 2.36
C GLY A 31 -5.91 11.83 1.68
N ILE A 32 -5.25 12.85 2.25
CA ILE A 32 -3.99 13.36 1.67
C ILE A 32 -2.87 12.31 1.76
N VAL A 33 -2.79 11.59 2.88
CA VAL A 33 -1.74 10.58 3.12
C VAL A 33 -2.24 9.22 2.68
N LEU A 34 -3.38 8.76 3.20
CA LEU A 34 -3.85 7.41 2.95
C LEU A 34 -4.40 7.19 1.52
N ASN A 35 -4.78 8.27 0.82
CA ASN A 35 -5.19 8.22 -0.59
C ASN A 35 -4.08 8.73 -1.54
N ALA A 36 -2.84 8.89 -1.05
CA ALA A 36 -1.73 9.39 -1.85
C ALA A 36 -1.50 8.50 -3.09
N PHE A 37 -1.56 7.18 -2.92
CA PHE A 37 -1.42 6.24 -4.03
C PHE A 37 -2.48 6.45 -5.13
N ASN A 38 -3.75 6.64 -4.77
CA ASN A 38 -4.78 6.96 -5.76
C ASN A 38 -4.50 8.30 -6.46
N ARG A 39 -4.16 9.34 -5.69
CA ARG A 39 -3.97 10.70 -6.20
C ARG A 39 -2.76 10.86 -7.14
N PHE A 40 -1.69 10.12 -6.87
CA PHE A 40 -0.42 10.25 -7.59
C PHE A 40 -0.15 9.11 -8.57
N VAL A 41 -0.78 7.95 -8.40
CA VAL A 41 -0.53 6.77 -9.24
C VAL A 41 -1.81 6.32 -9.93
N VAL A 42 -2.80 5.81 -9.19
CA VAL A 42 -3.97 5.14 -9.78
C VAL A 42 -4.72 6.06 -10.75
N ASN A 43 -5.03 7.29 -10.32
CA ASN A 43 -5.78 8.24 -11.13
C ASN A 43 -4.94 8.96 -12.20
N ARG A 44 -3.65 8.60 -12.34
CA ARG A 44 -2.72 9.23 -13.30
C ARG A 44 -2.18 8.25 -14.34
N VAL A 45 -2.45 6.96 -14.18
CA VAL A 45 -1.89 5.91 -15.03
C VAL A 45 -3.05 5.22 -15.74
N ALA A 46 -3.12 5.37 -17.06
CA ALA A 46 -4.19 4.80 -17.88
C ALA A 46 -4.33 3.27 -17.76
N LEU A 47 -3.26 2.56 -17.38
CA LEU A 47 -3.30 1.12 -17.12
C LEU A 47 -4.29 0.73 -16.02
N PHE A 48 -4.53 1.62 -15.05
CA PHE A 48 -5.38 1.34 -13.90
C PHE A 48 -6.83 1.82 -14.08
N GLU A 49 -7.15 2.45 -15.22
CA GLU A 49 -8.52 2.89 -15.52
C GLU A 49 -9.46 1.69 -15.59
N GLY A 50 -10.51 1.70 -14.77
CA GLY A 50 -11.45 0.58 -14.60
C GLY A 50 -10.93 -0.59 -13.75
N TYR A 51 -9.71 -0.49 -13.20
CA TYR A 51 -9.08 -1.51 -12.35
C TYR A 51 -8.60 -0.93 -11.01
N GLU A 52 -9.15 0.20 -10.58
CA GLU A 52 -8.67 0.99 -9.44
C GLU A 52 -8.72 0.19 -8.13
N VAL A 53 -9.80 -0.56 -7.91
CA VAL A 53 -9.94 -1.45 -6.75
C VAL A 53 -8.86 -2.53 -6.76
N PHE A 54 -8.60 -3.14 -7.92
CA PHE A 54 -7.57 -4.18 -8.04
C PHE A 54 -6.16 -3.62 -7.82
N ALA A 55 -5.87 -2.41 -8.33
CA ALA A 55 -4.59 -1.75 -8.13
C ALA A 55 -4.31 -1.48 -6.63
N ASN A 56 -5.32 -1.03 -5.89
CA ASN A 56 -5.22 -0.78 -4.46
C ASN A 56 -5.07 -2.06 -3.63
N LEU A 57 -5.83 -3.11 -3.95
CA LEU A 57 -5.68 -4.42 -3.32
C LEU A 57 -4.30 -5.03 -3.60
N ALA A 58 -3.80 -4.91 -4.82
CA ALA A 58 -2.45 -5.35 -5.18
C ALA A 58 -1.38 -4.61 -4.36
N LEU A 59 -1.52 -3.29 -4.18
CA LEU A 59 -0.62 -2.51 -3.32
C LEU A 59 -0.63 -3.04 -1.88
N ALA A 60 -1.82 -3.31 -1.32
CA ALA A 60 -1.93 -3.84 0.04
C ALA A 60 -1.25 -5.20 0.18
N ILE A 61 -1.44 -6.11 -0.79
CA ILE A 61 -0.80 -7.42 -0.83
C ILE A 61 0.73 -7.29 -0.92
N LEU A 62 1.23 -6.39 -1.77
CA LEU A 62 2.67 -6.11 -1.87
C LEU A 62 3.22 -5.57 -0.55
N GLY A 63 2.47 -4.71 0.14
CA GLY A 63 2.84 -4.23 1.48
C GLY A 63 2.99 -5.36 2.49
N VAL A 64 2.07 -6.34 2.50
CA VAL A 64 2.18 -7.56 3.33
C VAL A 64 3.46 -8.34 2.98
N ALA A 65 3.74 -8.54 1.69
CA ALA A 65 4.96 -9.23 1.26
C ALA A 65 6.22 -8.50 1.74
N VAL A 66 6.25 -7.17 1.67
CA VAL A 66 7.37 -6.34 2.16
C VAL A 66 7.55 -6.48 3.68
N VAL A 67 6.47 -6.47 4.47
CA VAL A 67 6.54 -6.66 5.93
C VAL A 67 7.11 -8.05 6.27
N ILE A 68 6.63 -9.10 5.59
CA ILE A 68 7.12 -10.47 5.80
C ILE A 68 8.60 -10.56 5.44
N ALA A 69 8.99 -10.04 4.27
CA ALA A 69 10.38 -10.06 3.82
C ALA A 69 11.31 -9.32 4.81
N ALA A 70 10.87 -8.16 5.33
CA ALA A 70 11.62 -7.41 6.34
C ALA A 70 11.84 -8.21 7.63
N GLY A 71 10.83 -8.98 8.07
CA GLY A 71 10.94 -9.87 9.22
C GLY A 71 11.86 -11.07 8.98
N ARG A 72 11.80 -11.69 7.79
CA ARG A 72 12.70 -12.81 7.45
C ARG A 72 14.17 -12.36 7.39
N ALA A 73 14.43 -11.19 6.81
CA ALA A 73 15.77 -10.61 6.73
C ALA A 73 16.39 -10.26 8.09
N GLU A 74 15.58 -10.21 9.15
CA GLU A 74 16.04 -10.08 10.54
C GLU A 74 16.51 -11.42 11.09
N GLY A 75 15.69 -12.46 10.97
CA GLY A 75 16.02 -13.81 11.44
C GLY A 75 17.26 -14.39 10.77
N SER A 76 17.49 -14.11 9.48
CA SER A 76 18.67 -14.57 8.74
C SER A 76 19.99 -13.89 9.12
N ARG A 77 19.97 -12.82 9.92
CA ARG A 77 21.20 -12.15 10.40
C ARG A 77 21.55 -12.48 11.86
N ALA A 78 20.66 -13.16 12.56
CA ALA A 78 20.81 -13.51 13.98
C ALA A 78 21.30 -14.95 14.22
N GLY A 79 21.54 -15.72 13.15
CA GLY A 79 22.18 -17.04 13.17
C GLY A 79 23.47 -17.00 12.37
#